data_AF-A0A514ZAG5-F1
#
_entry.id   AF-A0A514ZAG5-F1
#
_cell.length_a   1.000
_cell.length_b   1.000
_cell.length_c   1.000
_cell.angle_alpha   90.00
_cell.angle_beta   90.00
_cell.angle_gamma   90.00
#
_symmetry.space_group_name_H-M   'P 1'
#
loop_
_entity.id
_entity.type
_entity.pdbx_description
1 polymer ?
#
loop_
_entity_poly.entity_id
_entity_poly.type
_entity_poly.pdbx_seq_one_letter_code
_entity_poly.pdbx_strand_id
1 'polypeptide(L)'
;MDDKIEFENNITIKIKSIIISDSALSYGERNSFEKFIVRLDRGESFEEAVEQLLTNFHRLEENQEYSLSPNSKKIYDELIERYGIPEKKETHVFYNGGYRKLSNTQWFWTMLFFTLLIVLAWTGRLNFLFDFLEKYLK
;
A
#
# COMPACT_ATOMS: atom_id res chain seq x y z
N MET A 1 -14.86 -13.14 26.99
CA MET A 1 -13.93 -13.64 25.95
C MET A 1 -14.70 -14.03 24.70
N ASP A 2 -15.92 -14.54 24.85
CA ASP A 2 -16.82 -14.91 23.75
C ASP A 2 -17.23 -13.72 22.85
N ASP A 3 -17.49 -12.54 23.42
CA ASP A 3 -17.93 -11.35 22.67
C ASP A 3 -16.93 -10.85 21.60
N LYS A 4 -15.64 -11.19 21.74
CA LYS A 4 -14.62 -10.83 20.74
C LYS A 4 -14.67 -11.79 19.56
N ILE A 5 -14.61 -13.08 19.84
CA ILE A 5 -14.61 -14.13 18.82
C ILE A 5 -15.95 -14.11 18.05
N GLU A 6 -17.06 -13.89 18.75
CA GLU A 6 -18.37 -13.76 18.13
C GLU A 6 -18.43 -12.56 17.17
N PHE A 7 -17.91 -11.40 17.59
CA PHE A 7 -17.81 -10.23 16.72
C PHE A 7 -16.98 -10.50 15.46
N GLU A 8 -15.78 -11.07 15.64
CA GLU A 8 -14.85 -11.34 14.54
C GLU A 8 -15.44 -12.31 13.51
N ASN A 9 -16.12 -13.36 13.99
CA ASN A 9 -16.84 -14.28 13.13
C ASN A 9 -18.00 -13.60 12.40
N ASN A 10 -18.77 -12.77 13.10
CA ASN A 10 -19.89 -12.05 12.50
C ASN A 10 -19.43 -11.09 11.40
N ILE A 11 -18.35 -10.32 11.62
CA ILE A 11 -17.75 -9.47 10.58
C ILE A 11 -17.28 -10.31 9.39
N THR A 12 -16.58 -11.40 9.65
CA THR A 12 -16.06 -12.28 8.58
C THR A 12 -17.20 -12.82 7.71
N ILE A 13 -18.30 -13.26 8.33
CA ILE A 13 -19.49 -13.75 7.64
C ILE A 13 -20.17 -12.62 6.85
N LYS A 14 -20.35 -11.44 7.45
CA LYS A 14 -20.92 -10.25 6.77
C LYS A 14 -20.10 -9.90 5.53
N ILE A 15 -18.77 -9.85 5.64
CA ILE A 15 -17.87 -9.55 4.51
C ILE A 15 -18.00 -10.59 3.40
N LYS A 16 -17.97 -11.90 3.73
CA LYS A 16 -18.15 -12.97 2.74
C LYS A 16 -19.50 -12.85 2.01
N SER A 17 -20.56 -12.53 2.74
CA SER A 17 -21.89 -12.29 2.17
C SER A 17 -21.91 -11.08 1.23
N ILE A 18 -21.29 -9.97 1.62
CA ILE A 18 -21.18 -8.73 0.83
C ILE A 18 -20.42 -9.00 -0.48
N ILE A 19 -19.29 -9.71 -0.45
CA ILE A 19 -18.53 -10.07 -1.67
C ILE A 19 -19.40 -10.81 -2.69
N ILE A 20 -20.25 -11.74 -2.22
CA ILE A 20 -21.09 -12.57 -3.10
C ILE A 20 -22.30 -11.78 -3.62
N SER A 21 -22.98 -11.06 -2.73
CA SER A 21 -24.32 -10.52 -3.00
C SER A 21 -24.35 -9.07 -3.45
N ASP A 22 -23.33 -8.28 -3.12
CA ASP A 22 -23.34 -6.85 -3.40
C ASP A 22 -22.71 -6.52 -4.75
N SER A 23 -23.57 -6.22 -5.72
CA SER A 23 -23.17 -5.77 -7.05
C SER A 23 -22.72 -4.31 -7.10
N ALA A 24 -22.96 -3.53 -6.04
CA ALA A 24 -22.57 -2.13 -5.96
C ALA A 24 -21.12 -1.93 -5.50
N LEU A 25 -20.44 -3.00 -5.08
CA LEU A 25 -19.02 -2.95 -4.73
C LEU A 25 -18.20 -2.56 -5.96
N SER A 26 -17.41 -1.50 -5.80
CA SER A 26 -16.32 -1.23 -6.73
C SER A 26 -15.28 -2.36 -6.71
N TYR A 27 -14.49 -2.45 -7.77
CA TYR A 27 -13.36 -3.38 -7.82
C TYR A 27 -12.39 -3.19 -6.64
N GLY A 28 -12.16 -1.93 -6.23
CA GLY A 28 -11.30 -1.60 -5.09
C GLY A 28 -11.81 -2.14 -3.77
N GLU A 29 -13.11 -2.01 -3.51
CA GLU A 29 -13.75 -2.53 -2.29
C GLU A 29 -13.75 -4.05 -2.26
N ARG A 30 -14.18 -4.68 -3.36
CA ARG A 30 -14.23 -6.14 -3.48
C ARG A 30 -12.84 -6.76 -3.26
N ASN A 31 -11.82 -6.22 -3.93
CA ASN A 31 -10.44 -6.66 -3.76
C ASN A 31 -9.92 -6.45 -2.33
N SER A 32 -10.33 -5.38 -1.65
CA SER A 32 -9.94 -5.11 -0.26
C SER A 32 -10.56 -6.13 0.70
N PHE A 33 -11.84 -6.46 0.50
CA PHE A 33 -12.51 -7.51 1.26
C PHE A 33 -11.95 -8.91 0.98
N GLU A 34 -11.67 -9.25 -0.28
CA GLU A 34 -11.04 -10.53 -0.62
C GLU A 34 -9.66 -10.67 0.04
N LYS A 35 -8.84 -9.62 0.02
CA LYS A 35 -7.55 -9.60 0.71
C LYS A 35 -7.69 -9.78 2.22
N PHE A 36 -8.69 -9.16 2.83
CA PHE A 36 -8.99 -9.35 4.26
C PHE A 36 -9.24 -10.83 4.57
N ILE A 37 -10.09 -11.51 3.79
CA ILE A 37 -10.36 -12.95 3.97
C ILE A 37 -9.10 -13.78 3.76
N VAL A 38 -8.32 -13.50 2.71
CA VAL A 38 -7.07 -14.24 2.43
C VAL A 38 -6.06 -14.11 3.57
N ARG A 39 -5.97 -12.95 4.24
CA ARG A 39 -5.10 -12.76 5.40
C ARG A 39 -5.52 -13.62 6.58
N LEU A 40 -6.82 -13.67 6.88
CA LEU A 40 -7.35 -14.55 7.91
C LEU A 40 -7.10 -16.03 7.60
N ASP A 41 -7.31 -16.44 6.35
CA ASP A 41 -7.06 -17.81 5.90
C ASP A 41 -5.57 -18.20 5.97
N ARG A 42 -4.66 -17.22 5.91
CA ARG A 42 -3.21 -17.39 6.12
C ARG A 42 -2.80 -17.44 7.59
N GLY A 43 -3.73 -17.25 8.52
CA GLY A 43 -3.48 -17.22 9.95
C GLY A 43 -2.92 -15.90 10.48
N GLU A 44 -3.05 -14.81 9.72
CA GLU A 44 -2.78 -13.46 10.25
C GLU A 44 -3.82 -13.10 11.33
N SER A 45 -3.45 -12.23 12.27
CA SER A 45 -4.39 -11.81 13.32
C SER A 45 -5.55 -11.00 12.75
N PHE A 46 -6.70 -11.06 13.41
CA PHE A 46 -7.88 -10.30 12.97
C PHE A 46 -7.59 -8.80 13.00
N GLU A 47 -6.88 -8.33 14.02
CA GLU A 47 -6.47 -6.94 14.16
C GLU A 47 -5.60 -6.46 13.00
N GLU A 48 -4.57 -7.23 12.62
CA GLU A 48 -3.71 -6.88 11.47
C GLU A 48 -4.49 -6.86 10.16
N ALA A 49 -5.43 -7.80 9.98
CA ALA A 49 -6.29 -7.84 8.82
C ALA A 49 -7.23 -6.61 8.76
N VAL A 50 -7.81 -6.22 9.91
CA VAL A 50 -8.66 -5.02 10.05
C VAL A 50 -7.87 -3.75 9.77
N GLU A 51 -6.68 -3.59 10.34
CA GLU A 51 -5.83 -2.40 10.12
C GLU A 51 -5.58 -2.16 8.62
N GLN A 52 -5.26 -3.24 7.90
CA GLN A 52 -5.02 -3.20 6.47
C GLN A 52 -6.29 -2.91 5.67
N LEU A 53 -7.43 -3.46 6.08
CA LEU A 53 -8.73 -3.17 5.46
C LEU A 53 -9.10 -1.70 5.63
N LEU A 54 -9.01 -1.17 6.85
CA LEU A 54 -9.30 0.24 7.16
C LEU A 54 -8.40 1.19 6.37
N THR A 55 -7.09 0.87 6.27
CA THR A 55 -6.13 1.64 5.47
C THR A 55 -6.52 1.68 3.99
N ASN A 56 -6.93 0.54 3.43
CA ASN A 56 -7.37 0.47 2.04
C ASN A 56 -8.64 1.28 1.79
N PHE A 57 -9.63 1.17 2.68
CA PHE A 57 -10.88 1.93 2.59
C PHE A 57 -10.66 3.43 2.71
N HIS A 58 -9.80 3.86 3.63
CA HIS A 58 -9.43 5.27 3.75
C HIS A 58 -8.77 5.79 2.47
N ARG A 59 -7.87 5.01 1.85
CA ARG A 59 -7.25 5.37 0.57
C ARG A 59 -8.26 5.43 -0.58
N LEU A 60 -9.29 4.59 -0.55
CA LEU A 60 -10.37 4.65 -1.55
C LEU A 60 -11.18 5.94 -1.40
N GLU A 61 -11.50 6.35 -0.17
CA GLU A 61 -12.19 7.62 0.11
C GLU A 61 -11.34 8.86 -0.20
N GLU A 62 -10.03 8.85 0.10
CA GLU A 62 -9.11 9.97 -0.19
C GLU A 62 -9.02 10.29 -1.70
N ASN A 63 -9.24 9.31 -2.58
CA ASN A 63 -9.15 9.51 -4.03
C ASN A 63 -10.37 10.26 -4.65
N GLN A 64 -11.34 10.72 -3.84
CA GLN A 64 -12.49 11.60 -4.15
C GLN A 64 -13.43 11.20 -5.31
N GLU A 65 -13.05 10.28 -6.18
CA GLU A 65 -13.82 9.85 -7.35
C GLU A 65 -14.82 8.74 -7.00
N TYR A 66 -14.64 8.06 -5.87
CA TYR A 66 -15.51 6.96 -5.42
C TYR A 66 -15.73 7.02 -3.91
N SER A 67 -16.98 7.27 -3.49
CA SER A 67 -17.41 7.01 -2.12
C SER A 67 -17.55 5.50 -1.90
N LEU A 68 -17.22 5.02 -0.70
CA LEU A 68 -17.52 3.63 -0.32
C LEU A 68 -19.02 3.35 -0.52
N SER A 69 -19.31 2.15 -1.01
CA SER A 69 -20.67 1.64 -1.09
C SER A 69 -21.30 1.59 0.32
N PRO A 70 -22.64 1.65 0.43
CA PRO A 70 -23.32 1.69 1.72
C PRO A 70 -22.95 0.51 2.64
N ASN A 71 -22.76 -0.68 2.08
CA ASN A 71 -22.40 -1.87 2.87
C ASN A 71 -20.93 -1.85 3.28
N SER A 72 -20.02 -1.45 2.40
CA SER A 72 -18.61 -1.24 2.78
C SER A 72 -18.48 -0.21 3.89
N LYS A 73 -19.22 0.89 3.79
CA LYS A 73 -19.20 1.96 4.79
C LYS A 73 -19.71 1.50 6.16
N LYS A 74 -20.79 0.71 6.21
CA LYS A 74 -21.26 0.11 7.48
C LYS A 74 -20.18 -0.75 8.14
N ILE A 75 -19.48 -1.58 7.38
CA ILE A 75 -18.38 -2.41 7.90
C ILE A 75 -17.21 -1.53 8.36
N TYR A 76 -16.87 -0.50 7.58
CA TYR A 76 -15.83 0.46 7.94
C TYR A 76 -16.12 1.14 9.27
N ASP A 77 -17.33 1.69 9.43
CA ASP A 77 -17.75 2.38 10.65
C ASP A 77 -17.78 1.43 11.86
N GLU A 78 -18.31 0.21 11.70
CA GLU A 78 -18.36 -0.82 12.75
C GLU A 78 -16.95 -1.25 13.20
N LEU A 79 -15.99 -1.35 12.28
CA LEU A 79 -14.60 -1.68 12.58
C LEU A 79 -13.85 -0.52 13.23
N ILE A 80 -14.11 0.71 12.78
CA ILE A 80 -13.52 1.92 13.39
C ILE A 80 -13.97 2.10 14.82
N GLU A 81 -15.27 1.94 15.09
CA GLU A 81 -15.82 2.10 16.44
C GLU A 81 -15.14 1.14 17.42
N ARG A 82 -14.83 -0.09 16.98
CA ARG A 82 -14.29 -1.14 17.84
C ARG A 82 -12.78 -1.15 17.97
N TYR A 83 -12.05 -0.95 16.87
CA TYR A 83 -10.57 -1.08 16.85
C TYR A 83 -9.87 0.28 16.77
N GLY A 84 -10.59 1.36 16.49
CA GLY A 84 -10.02 2.68 16.24
C GLY A 84 -9.31 2.74 14.89
N ILE A 85 -9.33 3.90 14.25
CA ILE A 85 -8.36 4.19 13.19
C ILE A 85 -7.01 4.38 13.89
N PRO A 86 -5.90 3.74 13.45
CA PRO A 86 -4.60 4.27 13.81
C PRO A 86 -4.51 5.66 13.19
N GLU A 87 -4.63 6.71 14.02
CA GLU A 87 -4.29 8.07 13.61
C GLU A 87 -2.95 7.98 12.88
N LYS A 88 -3.00 8.36 11.61
CA LYS A 88 -1.93 8.29 10.61
C LYS A 88 -0.58 8.58 11.29
N LYS A 89 0.14 7.55 11.74
CA LYS A 89 1.59 7.66 11.77
C LYS A 89 1.94 7.80 10.31
N GLU A 90 2.54 8.92 9.96
CA GLU A 90 3.29 9.12 8.73
C GLU A 90 4.34 8.00 8.66
N THR A 91 3.90 6.79 8.32
CA THR A 91 4.76 5.63 8.33
C THR A 91 5.45 5.67 7.01
N HIS A 92 6.67 6.20 7.04
CA HIS A 92 7.70 5.94 6.06
C HIS A 92 7.50 4.54 5.49
N VAL A 93 7.27 4.50 4.18
CA VAL A 93 7.00 3.28 3.44
C VAL A 93 8.13 2.29 3.68
N PHE A 94 7.91 1.29 4.55
CA PHE A 94 8.70 0.07 4.55
C PHE A 94 8.28 -0.72 3.31
N TYR A 95 9.04 -0.48 2.23
CA TYR A 95 8.94 -1.21 0.97
C TYR A 95 9.40 -2.65 1.18
N ASN A 96 8.46 -3.57 1.37
CA ASN A 96 8.67 -4.96 0.99
C ASN A 96 8.22 -5.13 -0.47
N GLY A 97 9.20 -5.23 -1.38
CA GLY A 97 9.05 -5.83 -2.70
C GLY A 97 8.08 -5.15 -3.66
N GLY A 98 8.46 -3.99 -4.20
CA GLY A 98 7.73 -3.41 -5.33
C GLY A 98 8.55 -2.31 -5.99
N TYR A 99 8.78 -2.43 -7.30
CA TYR A 99 9.50 -1.45 -8.11
C TYR A 99 8.98 -0.03 -7.81
N ARG A 100 9.80 0.78 -7.15
CA ARG A 100 9.54 2.21 -7.02
C ARG A 100 9.52 2.81 -8.42
N LYS A 101 8.37 3.35 -8.82
CA LYS A 101 8.34 4.37 -9.88
C LYS A 101 9.28 5.48 -9.43
N LEU A 102 10.47 5.55 -10.02
CA LEU A 102 11.34 6.70 -9.90
C LEU A 102 10.50 7.92 -10.27
N SER A 103 10.48 8.95 -9.42
CA SER A 103 9.82 10.19 -9.82
C SER A 103 10.44 10.65 -11.14
N ASN A 104 9.67 11.27 -12.04
CA ASN A 104 10.16 11.68 -13.36
C ASN A 104 11.48 12.48 -13.27
N THR A 105 11.65 13.25 -12.20
CA THR A 105 12.87 13.96 -11.87
C THR A 105 14.05 13.03 -11.57
N GLN A 106 13.87 12.01 -10.73
CA GLN A 106 14.93 11.03 -10.43
C GLN A 106 15.29 10.18 -11.65
N TRP A 107 14.31 9.82 -12.48
CA TRP A 107 14.55 9.09 -13.73
C TRP A 107 15.35 9.93 -14.73
N PHE A 108 15.05 11.23 -14.83
CA PHE A 108 15.83 12.16 -15.67
C PHE A 108 17.30 12.25 -15.22
N TRP A 109 17.56 12.45 -13.93
CA TRP A 109 18.93 12.54 -13.42
C TRP A 109 19.71 11.23 -13.53
N THR A 110 19.06 10.09 -13.33
CA THR A 110 19.71 8.78 -13.51
C THR A 110 20.06 8.53 -14.97
N MET A 111 19.15 8.83 -15.91
CA MET A 111 19.45 8.73 -17.35
C MET A 111 20.57 9.69 -17.77
N LEU A 112 20.57 10.93 -17.26
CA LEU A 112 21.63 11.91 -17.51
C LEU A 112 22.99 11.36 -17.05
N PHE A 113 23.06 10.80 -15.84
CA PHE A 113 24.27 10.23 -15.27
C PHE A 113 24.81 9.06 -16.11
N PHE A 114 23.95 8.13 -16.54
CA PHE A 114 24.37 7.00 -17.39
C PHE A 114 24.84 7.47 -18.77
N THR A 115 24.17 8.47 -19.36
CA THR A 115 24.58 9.02 -20.66
C THR A 115 25.97 9.67 -20.56
N LEU A 116 26.22 10.40 -19.48
CA LEU A 116 27.51 11.06 -19.21
C LEU A 116 28.63 10.03 -19.00
N LEU A 117 28.34 8.94 -18.28
CA LEU A 117 29.26 7.81 -18.11
C LEU A 117 29.61 7.13 -19.45
N ILE A 118 28.62 6.89 -20.32
CA ILE A 118 28.85 6.29 -21.64
C ILE A 118 29.73 7.19 -22.50
N VAL A 119 29.49 8.50 -22.51
CA VAL A 119 30.31 9.48 -23.25
C VAL A 119 31.75 9.51 -22.71
N LEU A 120 31.94 9.46 -21.39
CA LEU A 120 33.26 9.44 -20.76
C LEU A 120 34.02 8.13 -21.02
N ALA A 121 33.32 7.00 -21.06
CA ALA A 121 33.88 5.71 -21.45
C ALA A 121 34.32 5.70 -22.92
N TRP A 122 33.49 6.24 -23.81
CA TRP A 122 33.76 6.27 -25.25
C TRP A 122 34.92 7.23 -25.62
N THR A 123 35.09 8.31 -24.85
CA THR A 123 36.20 9.26 -25.04
C THR A 123 37.50 8.85 -24.35
N GLY A 124 37.54 7.69 -23.68
CA GLY A 124 38.72 7.20 -22.96
C GLY A 124 39.11 8.04 -21.74
N ARG A 125 38.21 8.93 -21.28
CA ARG A 125 38.43 9.85 -20.15
C ARG A 125 37.88 9.33 -18.82
N LEU A 126 37.64 8.02 -18.70
CA LEU A 126 37.26 7.38 -17.44
C LEU A 126 38.26 7.64 -16.30
N ASN A 127 39.56 7.75 -16.62
CA ASN A 127 40.59 8.07 -15.63
C ASN A 127 40.37 9.44 -14.97
N PHE A 128 39.79 10.40 -15.68
CA PHE A 128 39.45 11.71 -15.12
C PHE A 128 38.35 11.61 -14.05
N LEU A 129 37.39 10.68 -14.20
CA LEU A 129 36.36 10.44 -13.18
C LEU A 129 36.95 9.82 -11.91
N PHE A 130 37.88 8.87 -12.06
CA PHE A 130 38.57 8.27 -10.91
C PHE A 130 39.45 9.29 -10.19
N ASP A 131 40.23 10.10 -10.92
CA ASP A 131 41.04 11.19 -10.35
C ASP A 131 40.15 12.25 -9.67
N PHE A 132 38.98 12.56 -10.24
CA PHE A 132 38.04 13.52 -9.65
C PHE A 132 37.39 12.97 -8.37
N LEU A 133 36.98 11.70 -8.37
CA LEU A 133 36.42 11.03 -7.19
C LEU A 133 37.45 10.92 -6.07
N GLU A 134 38.70 10.60 -6.39
CA GLU A 134 39.77 10.52 -5.39
C GLU A 134 40.08 11.88 -4.77
N LYS A 135 39.98 12.97 -5.55
CA LYS A 135 40.31 14.33 -5.11
C LYS A 135 39.20 15.03 -4.32
N TYR A 136 37.94 14.71 -4.57
CA TYR A 136 36.79 15.45 -4.00
C TYR A 136 35.92 14.63 -3.04
N LEU A 137 36.08 13.32 -2.99
CA LEU A 137 35.28 12.41 -2.15
C LEU A 137 36.09 11.74 -1.02
N LYS A 138 37.34 12.19 -0.83
CA LYS A 138 38.23 11.86 0.29
C LYS A 138 38.53 13.13 1.07
#